data_AF-A0A819PHR9-F1
#
_entry.id   AF-A0A819PHR9-F1
#
_cell.length_a   1.000
_cell.length_b   1.000
_cell.length_c   1.000
_cell.angle_alpha   90.00
_cell.angle_beta   90.00
_cell.angle_gamma   90.00
#
_symmetry.space_group_name_H-M   'P 1'
#
loop_
_entity.id
_entity.type
_entity.pdbx_description
1 polymer ?
#
loop_
_entity_poly.entity_id
_entity_poly.type
_entity_poly.pdbx_seq_one_letter_code
_entity_poly.pdbx_strand_id
1 'polypeptide(L)' 'MISCLGNAKGELPGGFILLNQNFEVIDRWNKENDSLPVQFYYDFWYKPRSNIMVSSEWAAPNIFDKGFNPDDVSSNKY' A
#
# COMPACT_ATOMS: atom_id res chain seq x y z
N MET A 1 -9.19 -7.28 4.42
CA MET A 1 -8.11 -6.71 3.59
C MET A 1 -7.20 -5.91 4.51
N ILE A 2 -5.90 -5.98 4.32
CA ILE A 2 -4.90 -5.21 5.08
C ILE A 2 -4.07 -4.43 4.07
N SER A 3 -3.78 -3.18 4.40
CA SER A 3 -2.83 -2.36 3.64
C SER A 3 -1.42 -2.52 4.17
N CYS A 4 -0.48 -2.64 3.24
CA CYS A 4 0.94 -2.77 3.49
C CYS A 4 1.66 -1.60 2.80
N LEU A 5 2.38 -0.79 3.58
CA LEU A 5 3.16 0.38 3.10
C LEU A 5 4.35 0.00 2.19
N GLY A 6 4.84 -1.24 2.28
CA GLY A 6 5.99 -1.72 1.52
C GLY A 6 6.11 -3.24 1.50
N ASN A 7 7.12 -3.71 0.80
CA ASN A 7 7.52 -5.11 0.73
C ASN A 7 8.24 -5.55 2.02
N ALA A 8 8.65 -6.83 2.08
CA ALA A 8 9.32 -7.40 3.25
C ALA A 8 10.66 -6.74 3.62
N LYS A 9 11.24 -5.92 2.75
CA LYS A 9 12.47 -5.14 2.98
C LYS A 9 12.20 -3.69 3.39
N GLY A 10 10.93 -3.29 3.56
CA GLY A 10 10.55 -1.91 3.85
C GLY A 10 10.63 -0.96 2.66
N GLU A 11 10.69 -1.51 1.45
CA GLU A 11 10.78 -0.76 0.19
C GLU A 11 9.45 -0.82 -0.58
N LEU A 12 9.28 0.02 -1.60
CA LEU A 12 8.13 -0.06 -2.51
C LEU A 12 8.27 -1.30 -3.44
N PRO A 13 7.17 -1.78 -4.05
CA PRO A 13 5.79 -1.35 -3.85
C PRO A 13 5.19 -1.87 -2.54
N GLY A 14 4.24 -1.13 -1.99
CA GLY A 14 3.29 -1.66 -1.01
C GLY A 14 2.21 -2.53 -1.67
N GLY A 15 1.08 -2.70 -0.99
CA GLY A 15 -0.10 -3.35 -1.58
C GLY A 15 -1.17 -3.71 -0.57
N PHE A 16 -2.24 -4.35 -1.04
CA PHE A 16 -3.28 -4.90 -0.17
C PHE A 16 -3.28 -6.42 -0.19
N ILE A 17 -3.32 -7.02 0.99
CA ILE A 17 -3.50 -8.47 1.16
C ILE A 17 -4.93 -8.80 1.59
N LEU A 18 -5.44 -9.91 1.06
CA LEU A 18 -6.74 -10.45 1.41
C LEU A 18 -6.57 -11.59 2.40
N LEU A 19 -7.42 -11.59 3.44
CA LEU A 19 -7.48 -12.65 4.44
C LEU A 19 -8.81 -13.39 4.32
N ASN A 20 -8.80 -14.69 4.56
CA ASN A 20 -10.02 -15.46 4.78
C ASN A 20 -10.52 -15.33 6.23
N GLN A 21 -11.62 -16.00 6.54
CA GLN A 21 -12.23 -16.04 7.88
C GLN A 21 -11.33 -16.67 8.97
N ASN A 22 -10.32 -17.43 8.57
CA ASN A 22 -9.33 -18.03 9.47
C ASN A 22 -8.08 -17.16 9.62
N PHE A 23 -8.09 -15.93 9.09
CA PHE A 23 -6.95 -14.99 9.07
C PHE A 23 -5.75 -15.47 8.24
N GLU A 24 -5.96 -16.40 7.30
CA GLU A 24 -4.93 -16.84 6.36
C GLU A 24 -4.91 -15.93 5.14
N VAL A 25 -3.71 -15.65 4.62
CA VAL A 25 -3.54 -14.86 3.39
C VAL A 25 -4.01 -15.69 2.20
N ILE A 26 -4.95 -15.14 1.42
CA ILE A 26 -5.55 -15.85 0.28
C ILE A 26 -5.22 -15.23 -1.08
N ASP A 27 -4.96 -13.93 -1.14
CA ASP A 27 -4.60 -13.26 -2.40
C ASP A 27 -3.99 -11.87 -2.12
N ARG A 28 -3.44 -11.26 -3.17
CA ARG A 28 -3.11 -9.84 -3.24
C ARG A 28 -4.12 -9.14 -4.15
N TRP A 29 -4.66 -8.01 -3.69
CA TRP A 29 -5.73 -7.32 -4.43
C TRP A 29 -5.27 -6.80 -5.80
N ASN A 30 -4.09 -6.18 -5.89
CA ASN A 30 -3.52 -5.70 -7.15
C ASN A 30 -2.70 -6.83 -7.80
N LYS A 31 -3.22 -7.40 -8.89
CA LYS A 31 -2.50 -8.38 -9.71
C LYS A 31 -1.71 -7.66 -10.81
N GLU A 32 -0.66 -8.29 -11.32
CA GLU A 32 0.29 -7.72 -12.29
C GLU A 32 -0.34 -7.17 -13.60
N ASN A 33 -1.62 -7.42 -13.85
CA ASN A 33 -2.37 -6.96 -15.03
C ASN A 33 -3.19 -5.68 -14.82
N ASP A 34 -3.20 -5.09 -13.60
CA ASP A 34 -3.83 -3.78 -13.41
C ASP A 34 -3.01 -2.69 -14.08
N SER A 35 -3.67 -1.89 -14.91
CA SER A 35 -3.09 -1.04 -15.94
C SER A 35 -2.27 0.16 -15.44
N LEU A 36 -2.03 0.25 -14.13
CA LEU A 36 -1.28 1.34 -13.49
C LEU A 36 -0.32 0.78 -12.41
N PRO A 37 0.99 1.05 -12.50
CA PRO A 37 1.95 0.62 -11.49
C PRO A 37 1.86 1.51 -10.24
N VAL A 38 0.85 1.27 -9.40
CA VAL A 38 0.72 1.94 -8.10
C VAL A 38 1.83 1.42 -7.18
N GLN A 39 2.74 2.32 -6.78
CA GLN A 39 3.88 2.00 -5.91
C GLN A 39 3.56 2.24 -4.43
N PHE A 40 2.88 3.36 -4.15
CA PHE A 40 2.58 3.82 -2.80
C PHE A 40 1.20 3.34 -2.34
N TYR A 41 1.10 3.03 -1.04
CA TYR A 41 -0.12 2.54 -0.41
C TYR A 41 -0.15 3.05 1.02
N TYR A 42 -1.33 3.39 1.54
CA TYR A 42 -1.50 3.68 2.97
C TYR A 42 -2.87 3.23 3.48
N ASP A 43 -3.86 4.11 3.51
CA ASP A 43 -5.19 3.74 3.97
C ASP A 43 -6.10 3.42 2.78
N PHE A 44 -7.20 2.73 3.05
CA PHE A 44 -8.18 2.43 2.03
C PHE A 44 -9.59 2.38 2.60
N TRP A 45 -10.57 2.67 1.73
CA TRP A 45 -11.97 2.47 2.01
C TRP A 45 -12.64 1.79 0.82
N TYR A 46 -13.51 0.81 1.11
CA TYR A 46 -14.31 0.14 0.10
C TYR A 46 -15.79 0.49 0.24
N LYS A 47 -16.44 0.82 -0.88
CA LYS A 47 -17.88 1.12 -0.98
C LYS A 47 -18.60 -0.05 -1.68
N PRO A 48 -19.20 -1.00 -0.93
CA PRO A 48 -19.73 -2.25 -1.50
C PRO A 48 -20.83 -2.04 -2.54
N ARG A 49 -21.74 -1.09 -2.31
CA ARG A 49 -22.88 -0.83 -3.22
C ARG A 49 -22.49 -0.26 -4.57
N SER A 50 -21.27 0.26 -4.71
CA SER A 50 -20.77 0.78 -5.98
C SER A 50 -19.58 -0.01 -6.50
N ASN A 51 -19.13 -1.04 -5.77
CA ASN A 51 -17.92 -1.79 -6.06
C ASN A 51 -16.70 -0.90 -6.35
N ILE A 52 -16.49 0.13 -5.52
CA ILE A 52 -15.37 1.06 -5.65
C ILE A 52 -14.49 0.96 -4.41
N MET A 53 -13.19 0.84 -4.61
CA MET A 53 -12.18 1.07 -3.58
C MET A 53 -11.49 2.40 -3.85
N VAL A 54 -11.23 3.15 -2.79
CA VAL A 54 -10.36 4.33 -2.81
C VAL A 54 -9.23 4.08 -1.84
N SER A 55 -8.01 4.39 -2.23
CA SER A 55 -6.83 4.33 -1.37
C SER A 55 -6.11 5.67 -1.34
N SER A 56 -5.42 5.92 -0.24
CA SER A 56 -4.43 6.98 -0.15
C SER A 56 -3.02 6.40 -0.30
N GLU A 57 -2.05 7.30 -0.45
CA GLU A 57 -0.64 6.98 -0.62
C GLU A 57 0.17 7.51 0.56
N TRP A 58 1.29 6.84 0.86
CA TRP A 58 2.34 7.32 1.75
C TRP A 58 3.66 6.64 1.37
N ALA A 59 4.76 6.98 2.03
CA ALA A 59 6.11 6.55 1.71
C ALA A 59 6.38 5.08 2.06
N ALA A 60 7.48 4.55 1.52
CA ALA A 60 8.01 3.25 1.96
C ALA A 60 8.44 3.31 3.44
N PRO A 61 8.31 2.21 4.21
CA PRO A 61 8.75 2.14 5.60
C PRO A 61 10.16 2.70 5.86
N ASN A 62 11.12 2.36 4.99
CA ASN A 62 12.52 2.81 5.13
C ASN A 62 12.72 4.33 5.08
N ILE A 63 11.72 5.09 4.60
CA ILE A 63 11.78 6.55 4.51
C ILE A 63 11.39 7.21 5.84
N PHE A 64 10.35 6.72 6.52
CA PHE A 64 9.79 7.39 7.70
C PHE A 64 10.09 6.69 9.03
N ASP A 65 10.58 5.45 9.03
CA ASP A 65 10.83 4.65 10.25
C ASP A 65 11.89 5.31 11.18
N LYS A 66 12.79 6.12 10.62
CA LYS A 66 13.78 6.91 11.37
C LYS A 66 13.29 8.32 11.75
N GLY A 67 12.02 8.62 11.51
CA GLY A 67 11.44 9.95 11.66
C GLY A 67 11.40 10.74 10.35
N PHE A 68 10.70 11.86 10.38
CA PHE A 68 10.52 12.73 9.22
C PHE A 68 11.81 13.49 8.88
N ASN A 69 12.19 13.48 7.60
CA ASN A 69 13.28 14.26 7.05
C ASN A 69 12.77 15.14 5.89
N PRO A 70 12.86 16.49 5.98
CA PRO A 70 12.46 17.39 4.90
C PRO A 70 13.14 17.12 3.55
N ASP A 71 14.39 16.63 3.54
CA ASP A 71 15.11 16.34 2.31
C ASP A 71 14.45 15.22 1.49
N ASP A 72 13.77 14.29 2.16
CA ASP A 72 13.07 13.19 1.50
C ASP A 72 11.81 13.67 0.75
N VAL A 73 11.20 14.78 1.19
CA VAL A 73 10.12 15.44 0.44
C VAL A 73 10.65 16.02 -0.87
N SER A 74 11.79 16.72 -0.80
CA SER A 74 12.45 17.28 -2.00
C SER A 74 12.91 16.21 -3.00
N SER A 75 13.14 14.99 -2.51
CA SER A 75 13.55 13.83 -3.31
C SER A 75 12.37 12.99 -3.81
N ASN A 76 11.12 13.43 -3.65
CA ASN A 76 9.90 12.70 -4.04
C ASN A 76 9.82 11.27 -3.45
N LYS A 77 10.16 11.12 -2.17
CA LYS A 77 10.07 9.83 -1.45
C LYS A 77 8.78 9.66 -0.66
N TYR A 78 7.88 10.64 -0.71
CA TYR A 78 6.54 10.66 -0.14
C TYR A 78 5.49 10.82 -1.22
#